data_AF-A0A0R3RLK1-F1
#
_entry.id   AF-A0A0R3RLK1-F1
#
_cell.length_a   1.000
_cell.length_b   1.000
_cell.length_c   1.000
_cell.angle_alpha   90.00
_cell.angle_beta   90.00
_cell.angle_gamma   90.00
#
_symmetry.space_group_name_H-M   'P 1'
#
loop_
_entity.id
_entity.type
_entity.pdbx_description
1 polymer ?
#
loop_
_entity_poly.entity_id
_entity_poly.type
_entity_poly.pdbx_seq_one_letter_code
_entity_poly.pdbx_strand_id
1 'polypeptide(L)'
;MDELEKDESKRFAWCETSYLWRWLLDYKQRKRMQKLVQQGQIEFVGGGWVQNDEAVAHYVDIIDQMALGLRILNKYFGDCGVPRVAWQIDPFGHSREMANLLTLASFFLYSKLIFAKFHTEI
;
A
#
# COMPACT_ATOMS: atom_id res chain seq x y z
N MET A 1 -13.65 -3.27 -9.48
CA MET A 1 -13.93 -4.67 -9.09
C MET A 1 -14.66 -5.40 -10.20
N ASP A 2 -15.78 -4.88 -10.70
CA ASP A 2 -16.56 -5.50 -11.77
C ASP A 2 -15.71 -5.92 -12.98
N GLU A 3 -14.79 -5.06 -13.43
CA GLU A 3 -13.90 -5.38 -14.56
C GLU A 3 -12.86 -6.47 -14.27
N LEU A 4 -12.46 -6.63 -13.00
CA LEU A 4 -11.56 -7.71 -12.58
C LEU A 4 -12.33 -9.02 -12.47
N GLU A 5 -13.59 -8.99 -12.03
CA GLU A 5 -14.43 -10.19 -11.93
C GLU A 5 -14.80 -10.77 -13.29
N LYS A 6 -14.80 -9.95 -14.35
CA LYS A 6 -15.06 -10.41 -15.73
C LYS A 6 -13.87 -11.13 -16.36
N ASP A 7 -12.65 -10.85 -15.91
CA ASP A 7 -11.41 -11.34 -16.52
C ASP A 7 -10.33 -11.60 -15.47
N GLU A 8 -10.09 -12.89 -15.20
CA GLU A 8 -9.12 -13.37 -14.20
C GLU A 8 -7.67 -13.03 -14.55
N SER A 9 -7.36 -12.63 -15.79
CA SER A 9 -6.01 -12.23 -16.21
C SER A 9 -5.66 -10.80 -15.80
N LYS A 10 -6.66 -9.95 -15.58
CA LYS A 10 -6.43 -8.54 -15.19
C LYS A 10 -5.83 -8.45 -13.79
N ARG A 11 -4.98 -7.45 -13.62
CA ARG A 11 -4.29 -7.12 -12.37
C ARG A 11 -4.49 -5.66 -12.02
N PHE A 12 -4.54 -5.36 -10.73
CA PHE A 12 -4.67 -4.01 -10.22
C PHE A 12 -3.86 -3.85 -8.93
N ALA A 13 -3.06 -2.79 -8.85
CA ALA A 13 -2.32 -2.43 -7.64
C ALA A 13 -3.05 -1.32 -6.88
N TRP A 14 -3.25 -1.48 -5.57
CA TRP A 14 -3.93 -0.50 -4.72
C TRP A 14 -2.99 0.02 -3.63
N CYS A 15 -2.89 1.34 -3.48
CA CYS A 15 -1.92 1.96 -2.57
C CYS A 15 -2.52 2.42 -1.22
N GLU A 16 -3.54 3.28 -1.25
CA GLU A 16 -4.00 3.98 -0.06
C GLU A 16 -5.08 3.20 0.71
N THR A 17 -4.75 2.75 1.92
CA THR A 17 -5.69 2.02 2.78
C THR A 17 -6.83 2.91 3.29
N SER A 18 -6.61 4.21 3.43
CA SER A 18 -7.64 5.17 3.85
C SER A 18 -8.85 5.18 2.92
N TYR A 19 -8.63 5.16 1.60
CA TYR A 19 -9.72 5.06 0.63
C TYR A 19 -10.35 3.69 0.63
N LEU A 20 -9.53 2.63 0.76
CA LEU A 20 -9.99 1.25 0.85
C LEU A 20 -11.05 1.05 1.95
N TRP A 21 -10.94 1.80 3.04
CA TRP A 21 -11.90 1.80 4.15
C TRP A 21 -13.36 1.90 3.70
N ARG A 22 -13.64 2.70 2.66
CA ARG A 22 -15.01 2.87 2.12
C ARG A 22 -15.63 1.54 1.66
N TRP A 23 -14.83 0.69 1.03
CA TRP A 23 -15.27 -0.62 0.56
C TRP A 23 -15.23 -1.70 1.66
N LEU A 24 -14.43 -1.50 2.70
CA LEU A 24 -14.36 -2.42 3.84
C LEU A 24 -15.59 -2.34 4.78
N LEU A 25 -16.28 -1.21 4.78
CA LEU A 25 -17.51 -0.99 5.56
C LEU A 25 -18.70 -1.81 5.03
N ASP A 26 -18.81 -1.97 3.71
CA ASP A 26 -19.84 -2.81 3.09
C ASP A 26 -19.38 -4.28 3.06
N TYR A 27 -20.13 -5.15 3.73
CA TYR A 27 -19.85 -6.58 3.79
C TYR A 27 -19.76 -7.25 2.41
N LYS A 28 -20.65 -6.90 1.47
CA LYS A 28 -20.68 -7.49 0.13
C LYS A 28 -19.46 -7.07 -0.66
N GLN A 29 -19.13 -5.77 -0.66
CA GLN A 29 -17.95 -5.26 -1.36
C GLN A 29 -16.66 -5.81 -0.76
N ARG A 30 -16.58 -5.89 0.58
CA ARG A 30 -15.45 -6.50 1.27
C ARG A 30 -15.23 -7.96 0.85
N LYS A 31 -16.28 -8.78 0.79
CA LYS A 31 -16.15 -10.18 0.35
C LYS A 31 -15.66 -10.31 -1.09
N ARG A 32 -16.16 -9.47 -1.99
CA ARG A 32 -15.68 -9.42 -3.39
C ARG A 32 -14.21 -9.08 -3.45
N MET A 33 -13.80 -8.05 -2.71
CA MET A 33 -12.41 -7.63 -2.64
C MET A 33 -11.50 -8.70 -2.04
N GLN A 34 -11.92 -9.37 -0.96
CA GLN A 34 -11.19 -10.50 -0.37
C GLN A 34 -10.95 -11.61 -1.39
N LYS A 35 -11.96 -11.96 -2.19
CA LYS A 35 -11.82 -12.95 -3.26
C LYS A 35 -10.79 -12.51 -4.31
N LEU A 36 -10.88 -11.27 -4.79
CA LEU A 36 -9.95 -10.74 -5.80
C LEU A 36 -8.50 -10.65 -5.30
N VAL A 37 -8.31 -10.33 -4.01
CA VAL A 37 -6.98 -10.32 -3.37
C VAL A 37 -6.44 -11.74 -3.23
N GLN A 38 -7.26 -12.70 -2.81
CA GLN A 38 -6.84 -14.12 -2.73
C GLN A 38 -6.49 -14.72 -4.10
N GLN A 39 -7.18 -14.28 -5.16
CA GLN A 39 -6.88 -14.67 -6.54
C GLN A 39 -5.62 -13.97 -7.11
N GLY A 40 -5.03 -13.01 -6.37
CA GLY A 40 -3.89 -12.22 -6.82
C GLY A 40 -4.24 -11.21 -7.92
N GLN A 41 -5.53 -10.92 -8.13
CA GLN A 41 -5.96 -9.90 -9.09
C GLN A 41 -5.79 -8.48 -8.53
N ILE A 42 -5.96 -8.32 -7.22
CA ILE A 42 -5.66 -7.08 -6.50
C ILE A 42 -4.45 -7.33 -5.61
N GLU A 43 -3.41 -6.53 -5.79
CA GLU A 43 -2.24 -6.50 -4.92
C GLU A 43 -2.17 -5.16 -4.18
N PHE A 44 -1.89 -5.20 -2.88
CA PHE A 44 -1.63 -3.97 -2.13
C PHE A 44 -0.16 -3.59 -2.27
N VAL A 45 0.09 -2.34 -2.62
CA VAL A 45 1.42 -1.73 -2.72
C VAL A 45 1.49 -0.56 -1.75
N GLY A 46 2.65 -0.28 -1.15
CA GLY A 46 2.73 0.70 -0.07
C GLY A 46 2.04 0.19 1.19
N GLY A 47 0.70 0.22 1.26
CA GLY A 47 -0.08 -0.33 2.37
C GLY A 47 -0.15 0.56 3.61
N GLY A 48 0.37 1.78 3.52
CA GLY A 48 0.09 2.84 4.49
C GLY A 48 -1.36 3.29 4.45
N TRP A 49 -1.74 4.09 5.45
CA TRP A 49 -3.01 4.81 5.41
C TRP A 49 -3.07 5.76 4.21
N VAL A 50 -1.95 6.43 3.93
CA VAL A 50 -1.74 7.32 2.79
C VAL A 50 -0.32 7.14 2.24
N GLN A 51 -0.07 7.69 1.06
CA GLN A 51 1.30 7.94 0.59
C GLN A 51 1.77 9.25 1.24
N ASN A 52 2.53 9.15 2.34
CA ASN A 52 2.97 10.30 3.13
C ASN A 52 3.96 11.17 2.36
N ASP A 53 4.02 12.46 2.71
CA ASP A 53 5.12 13.31 2.28
C ASP A 53 6.44 12.84 2.93
N GLU A 54 7.56 13.08 2.24
CA GLU A 54 8.90 12.72 2.69
C GLU A 54 9.75 13.94 3.07
N ALA A 55 9.28 15.16 2.80
CA ALA A 55 10.02 16.40 3.10
C ALA A 55 9.65 17.00 4.46
N VAL A 56 8.37 17.03 4.82
CA VAL A 56 7.87 17.74 6.02
C VAL A 56 7.34 16.81 7.11
N ALA A 57 7.10 15.54 6.80
CA ALA A 57 6.51 14.60 7.75
C ALA A 57 7.53 14.15 8.80
N HIS A 58 7.09 14.07 10.06
CA HIS A 58 7.91 13.54 11.14
C HIS A 58 7.85 12.00 11.15
N TYR A 59 8.98 11.34 11.47
CA TYR A 59 9.09 9.88 11.39
C TYR A 59 8.06 9.13 12.25
N VAL A 60 7.64 9.70 13.38
CA VAL A 60 6.60 9.13 14.24
C VAL A 60 5.27 9.02 13.48
N ASP A 61 4.87 10.08 12.77
CA ASP A 61 3.63 10.10 12.01
C ASP A 61 3.68 9.14 10.81
N ILE A 62 4.86 9.00 10.20
CA ILE A 62 5.11 8.02 9.13
C ILE A 62 4.92 6.59 9.67
N ILE A 63 5.48 6.28 10.84
CA ILE A 63 5.33 4.95 11.47
C ILE A 63 3.87 4.68 11.82
N ASP A 64 3.19 5.65 12.45
CA ASP A 64 1.81 5.47 12.90
C ASP A 64 0.85 5.23 11.73
N GLN A 65 0.96 6.02 10.66
CA GLN A 65 0.09 5.86 9.48
C GLN A 65 0.37 4.54 8.75
N MET A 66 1.64 4.11 8.68
CA MET A 66 2.01 2.81 8.11
C MET A 66 1.47 1.65 8.96
N ALA A 67 1.65 1.71 10.27
CA ALA A 67 1.18 0.69 11.19
C ALA A 67 -0.35 0.54 11.15
N LEU A 68 -1.08 1.65 11.05
CA LEU A 68 -2.54 1.65 10.92
C LEU A 68 -2.99 0.96 9.63
N GLY A 69 -2.41 1.33 8.48
CA GLY A 69 -2.72 0.74 7.18
C GLY A 69 -2.46 -0.77 7.17
N LEU A 70 -1.25 -1.17 7.56
CA LEU A 70 -0.83 -2.58 7.60
C LEU A 70 -1.70 -3.42 8.54
N ARG A 71 -2.07 -2.89 9.71
CA ARG A 71 -2.95 -3.57 10.67
C ARG A 71 -4.33 -3.83 10.06
N ILE A 72 -4.87 -2.86 9.33
CA ILE A 72 -6.18 -2.98 8.67
C ILE A 72 -6.10 -4.00 7.54
N LEU A 73 -5.06 -3.96 6.71
CA LEU A 73 -4.87 -4.93 5.64
C LEU A 73 -4.76 -6.35 6.19
N ASN A 74 -3.94 -6.57 7.22
CA ASN A 74 -3.81 -7.88 7.86
C ASN A 74 -5.14 -8.35 8.47
N LYS A 75 -5.89 -7.46 9.13
CA LYS A 75 -7.19 -7.80 9.74
C LYS A 75 -8.21 -8.30 8.72
N TYR A 76 -8.26 -7.72 7.52
CA TYR A 76 -9.29 -8.04 6.54
C TYR A 76 -8.86 -9.04 5.46
N PHE A 77 -7.57 -9.13 5.16
CA PHE A 77 -7.06 -9.93 4.04
C PHE A 77 -6.04 -11.00 4.46
N GLY A 78 -5.57 -10.97 5.72
CA GLY A 78 -4.56 -11.90 6.22
C GLY A 78 -3.26 -11.84 5.42
N ASP A 79 -2.63 -12.99 5.23
CA ASP A 79 -1.33 -13.10 4.54
C ASP A 79 -1.35 -12.58 3.09
N CYS A 80 -2.48 -12.72 2.39
CA CYS A 80 -2.64 -12.19 1.03
C CYS A 80 -2.74 -10.66 1.00
N GLY A 81 -2.99 -10.02 2.13
CA GLY A 81 -3.08 -8.56 2.28
C GLY A 81 -1.75 -7.86 2.53
N VAL A 82 -0.68 -8.61 2.77
CA VAL A 82 0.61 -8.05 3.15
C VAL A 82 1.31 -7.49 1.91
N PRO A 83 1.55 -6.17 1.83
CA PRO A 83 2.22 -5.57 0.69
C PRO A 83 3.70 -5.99 0.66
N ARG A 84 4.20 -6.33 -0.54
CA ARG A 84 5.62 -6.71 -0.75
C ARG A 84 6.45 -5.60 -1.38
N VAL A 85 5.81 -4.56 -1.89
CA VAL A 85 6.42 -3.46 -2.62
C VAL A 85 5.97 -2.15 -1.97
N ALA A 86 6.92 -1.33 -1.57
CA ALA A 86 6.67 0.03 -1.15
C ALA A 86 6.53 0.93 -2.38
N TRP A 87 5.57 1.85 -2.31
CA TRP A 87 5.14 2.67 -3.45
C TRP A 87 5.08 4.14 -3.02
N GLN A 88 5.97 4.96 -3.59
CA GLN A 88 6.16 6.38 -3.26
C GLN A 88 6.33 7.18 -4.55
N ILE A 89 5.32 7.19 -5.42
CA ILE A 89 5.42 7.81 -6.75
C ILE A 89 5.14 9.31 -6.77
N ASP A 90 4.41 9.83 -5.77
CA ASP A 90 3.90 11.19 -5.74
C ASP A 90 4.54 12.15 -4.72
N PRO A 91 5.32 11.74 -3.69
CA PRO A 91 6.04 12.71 -2.85
C PRO A 91 6.98 13.59 -3.67
N PHE A 92 7.06 14.87 -3.33
CA PHE A 92 7.92 15.82 -4.04
C PHE A 92 9.33 15.80 -3.43
N GLY A 93 10.12 14.80 -3.85
CA GLY A 93 11.42 14.49 -3.27
C GLY A 93 11.34 13.27 -2.34
N HIS A 94 12.46 12.57 -2.18
CA HIS A 94 12.53 11.30 -1.45
C HIS A 94 13.60 11.37 -0.36
N SER A 95 13.27 10.81 0.80
CA SER A 95 14.08 10.80 2.01
C SER A 95 14.78 9.46 2.17
N ARG A 96 16.01 9.49 2.71
CA ARG A 96 16.70 8.25 3.10
C ARG A 96 16.03 7.62 4.31
N GLU A 97 15.41 8.44 5.14
CA GLU A 97 14.65 8.08 6.33
C GLU A 97 13.51 7.13 5.97
N MET A 98 12.76 7.39 4.89
CA MET A 98 11.70 6.49 4.43
C MET A 98 12.25 5.11 4.07
N ALA A 99 13.38 5.06 3.34
CA ALA A 99 14.03 3.79 3.02
C ALA A 99 14.47 3.04 4.30
N ASN A 100 15.08 3.74 5.26
CA ASN A 100 15.51 3.14 6.53
C ASN A 100 14.33 2.61 7.36
N LEU A 101 13.25 3.40 7.49
CA LEU A 101 12.04 3.01 8.22
C LEU A 101 11.39 1.80 7.57
N LEU A 102 11.28 1.80 6.25
CA LEU A 102 10.80 0.63 5.52
C LEU A 102 11.70 -0.56 5.82
N THR A 103 13.03 -0.48 5.69
CA THR A 103 13.92 -1.62 6.01
C THR A 103 13.73 -2.16 7.43
N LEU A 104 13.57 -1.29 8.43
CA LEU A 104 13.32 -1.69 9.82
C LEU A 104 11.95 -2.36 10.00
N ALA A 105 10.91 -1.84 9.36
CA ALA A 105 9.60 -2.49 9.29
C ALA A 105 9.63 -3.78 8.44
N SER A 106 10.58 -3.87 7.51
CA SER A 106 10.71 -4.89 6.46
C SER A 106 11.58 -6.06 6.83
N PHE A 107 11.97 -6.23 8.10
CA PHE A 107 12.69 -7.46 8.47
C PHE A 107 11.92 -8.74 8.02
N PHE A 108 10.61 -8.63 7.69
CA PHE A 108 9.87 -9.63 6.90
C PHE A 108 8.87 -9.14 5.82
N LEU A 109 8.61 -7.82 5.62
CA LEU A 109 7.43 -7.35 4.86
C LEU A 109 7.71 -6.84 3.43
N TYR A 110 8.60 -5.86 3.23
CA TYR A 110 8.84 -5.27 1.89
C TYR A 110 10.14 -5.74 1.26
N SER A 111 10.09 -5.97 -0.05
CA SER A 111 11.21 -6.44 -0.88
C SER A 111 11.77 -5.37 -1.83
N LYS A 112 10.96 -4.37 -2.18
CA LYS A 112 11.28 -3.32 -3.17
C LYS A 112 10.65 -2.00 -2.76
N LEU A 113 11.29 -0.89 -3.13
CA LEU A 113 10.76 0.47 -3.05
C LEU A 113 10.77 1.09 -4.46
N ILE A 114 9.64 1.66 -4.87
CA ILE A 114 9.47 2.34 -6.16
C ILE A 114 9.11 3.79 -5.90
N PHE A 115 9.80 4.71 -6.59
CA PHE A 115 9.59 6.15 -6.52
C PHE A 115 9.85 6.80 -7.89
N ALA A 116 9.39 8.03 -8.09
CA ALA A 116 9.41 8.66 -9.42
C ALA A 116 9.87 10.12 -9.48
N LYS A 117 9.57 10.95 -8.48
CA LYS A 117 9.87 12.39 -8.54
C LYS A 117 11.29 12.68 -8.04
N PHE A 118 12.24 12.73 -8.96
CA PHE A 118 13.62 13.12 -8.70
C PHE A 118 14.04 14.30 -9.59
N HIS A 119 15.14 14.96 -9.21
CA HIS A 119 15.67 16.10 -9.94
C HIS A 119 16.13 15.68 -11.33
N THR A 120 15.64 16.37 -12.36
CA THR A 120 16.19 16.30 -13.72
C THR A 120 17.26 17.37 -13.84
N GLU A 121 18.53 16.98 -13.88
CA GLU A 121 19.60 17.90 -14.31
C GLU A 121 19.36 18.23 -15.80
N ILE A 122 19.26 19.52 -16.11
CA ILE A 122 19.21 20.08 -17.47
C ILE A 122 20.54 20.76 -17.74
#